data_AF-A0A7C2XJT4-F1
#
_entry.id   AF-A0A7C2XJT4-F1
#
_cell.length_a   1.000
_cell.length_b   1.000
_cell.length_c   1.000
_cell.angle_alpha   90.00
_cell.angle_beta   90.00
_cell.angle_gamma   90.00
#
_symmetry.space_group_name_H-M   'P 1'
#
loop_
_entity.id
_entity.type
_entity.pdbx_description
1 polymer ?
#
loop_
_entity_poly.entity_id
_entity_poly.type
_entity_poly.pdbx_seq_one_letter_code
_entity_poly.pdbx_strand_id
1 'polypeptide(L)'
;MSSYESEVQHTQHAFLVAWGWFGEYIGLIQRLLAAPLKQKRYRHTPQGKVLEFLVAILGGLKHLQDISLSVHHPLDKDPAVAQAWGQPGWADYSGVSRTLSRLSWDEAQ
;
A
#
# COMPACT_ATOMS: atom_id res chain seq x y z
N MET A 1 8.18 -14.83 31.83
CA MET A 1 7.23 -13.80 31.35
C MET A 1 7.98 -12.95 30.35
N SER A 2 7.82 -13.24 29.05
CA SER A 2 8.52 -12.52 27.99
C SER A 2 7.97 -11.10 27.94
N SER A 3 8.83 -10.12 28.23
CA SER A 3 8.55 -8.71 28.05
C SER A 3 8.19 -8.46 26.59
N TYR A 4 6.91 -8.23 26.32
CA TYR A 4 6.46 -7.62 25.07
C TYR A 4 6.89 -6.15 25.11
N GLU A 5 8.17 -5.88 24.84
CA GLU A 5 8.54 -4.58 24.31
C GLU A 5 7.81 -4.46 22.96
N SER A 6 6.65 -3.80 22.98
CA SER A 6 6.03 -3.33 21.76
C SER A 6 7.03 -2.36 21.12
N GLU A 7 7.75 -2.83 20.11
CA GLU A 7 8.68 -2.00 19.35
C GLU A 7 7.90 -0.80 18.80
N VAL A 8 8.20 0.40 19.33
CA VAL A 8 7.51 1.62 18.94
C VAL A 8 7.96 1.97 17.52
N GLN A 9 7.08 1.74 16.54
CA GLN A 9 7.31 2.16 15.17
C GLN A 9 6.88 3.63 15.00
N HIS A 10 7.82 4.48 14.61
CA HIS A 10 7.54 5.87 14.29
C HIS A 10 7.05 5.99 12.84
N THR A 11 5.98 6.76 12.63
CA THR A 11 5.41 7.04 11.30
C THR A 11 5.09 8.53 11.16
N GLN A 12 5.25 9.07 9.96
CA GLN A 12 4.76 10.41 9.59
C GLN A 12 3.36 10.36 8.97
N HIS A 13 2.77 9.15 8.88
CA HIS A 13 1.51 8.86 8.20
C HIS A 13 0.49 8.23 9.16
N ALA A 14 0.37 8.75 10.39
CA ALA A 14 -0.42 8.13 11.46
C ALA A 14 -1.88 7.80 11.07
N PHE A 15 -2.53 8.65 10.28
CA PHE A 15 -3.89 8.38 9.79
C PHE A 15 -3.95 7.19 8.83
N LEU A 16 -2.93 6.98 7.99
CA LEU A 16 -2.86 5.83 7.10
C LEU A 16 -2.73 4.53 7.87
N VAL A 17 -2.05 4.54 9.03
CA VAL A 17 -2.01 3.39 9.93
C VAL A 17 -3.41 3.09 10.48
N ALA A 18 -4.11 4.09 11.03
CA ALA A 18 -5.46 3.92 11.55
C ALA A 18 -6.44 3.40 10.49
N TRP A 19 -6.37 3.94 9.26
CA TRP A 19 -7.17 3.48 8.14
C TRP A 19 -6.80 2.09 7.63
N GLY A 20 -5.51 1.71 7.69
CA GLY A 20 -5.09 0.35 7.38
C GLY A 20 -5.77 -0.65 8.30
N TRP A 21 -5.71 -0.43 9.62
CA TRP A 21 -6.38 -1.27 10.61
C TRP A 21 -7.90 -1.31 10.42
N PHE A 22 -8.52 -0.18 10.11
CA PHE A 22 -9.95 -0.14 9.80
C PHE A 22 -10.28 -0.91 8.51
N GLY A 23 -9.45 -0.76 7.47
CA GLY A 23 -9.57 -1.47 6.20
C GLY A 23 -9.46 -2.98 6.37
N GLU A 24 -8.55 -3.43 7.21
CA GLU A 24 -8.43 -4.84 7.62
C GLU A 24 -9.70 -5.30 8.33
N TYR A 25 -10.19 -4.54 9.32
CA TYR A 25 -11.39 -4.88 10.09
C TYR A 25 -12.63 -5.06 9.22
N ILE A 26 -12.82 -4.23 8.18
CA ILE A 26 -13.96 -4.34 7.26
C ILE A 26 -13.72 -5.33 6.11
N GLY A 27 -12.56 -5.98 6.04
CA GLY A 27 -12.19 -6.93 5.00
C GLY A 27 -11.88 -6.29 3.64
N LEU A 28 -11.57 -4.99 3.59
CA LEU A 28 -11.28 -4.26 2.36
C LEU A 28 -10.00 -4.79 1.70
N ILE A 29 -8.96 -4.99 2.50
CA ILE A 29 -7.63 -5.40 2.02
C ILE A 29 -7.72 -6.75 1.31
N GLN A 30 -8.39 -7.73 1.92
CA GLN A 30 -8.58 -9.07 1.37
C GLN A 30 -9.36 -9.02 0.05
N ARG A 31 -10.42 -8.22 -0.02
CA ARG A 31 -11.24 -8.07 -1.24
C ARG A 31 -10.43 -7.46 -2.38
N LEU A 32 -9.62 -6.45 -2.11
CA LEU A 32 -8.73 -5.85 -3.12
C LEU A 32 -7.63 -6.83 -3.56
N LEU A 33 -7.03 -7.56 -2.63
CA LEU A 33 -5.98 -8.55 -2.94
C LEU A 33 -6.52 -9.78 -3.68
N ALA A 34 -7.81 -10.08 -3.56
CA ALA A 34 -8.48 -11.17 -4.27
C ALA A 34 -8.90 -10.82 -5.72
N ALA A 35 -8.83 -9.54 -6.11
CA ALA A 35 -9.22 -9.11 -7.45
C ALA A 35 -8.35 -9.79 -8.53
N PRO A 36 -8.95 -10.38 -9.58
CA PRO A 36 -8.21 -11.06 -10.62
C PRO A 36 -7.52 -10.05 -11.54
N LEU A 37 -6.21 -9.86 -11.36
CA LEU A 37 -5.39 -9.04 -12.24
C LEU A 37 -4.52 -9.95 -13.12
N LYS A 38 -4.59 -9.78 -14.44
CA LYS A 38 -3.89 -10.64 -15.42
C LYS A 38 -2.38 -10.38 -15.48
N GLN A 39 -1.94 -9.31 -14.82
CA GLN A 39 -0.55 -8.85 -14.84
C GLN A 39 0.38 -9.82 -14.10
N LYS A 40 1.60 -10.00 -14.62
CA LYS A 40 2.61 -10.89 -14.01
C LYS A 40 3.11 -10.32 -12.66
N ARG A 41 3.18 -11.18 -11.65
CA ARG A 41 3.88 -10.90 -10.38
C ARG A 41 5.39 -10.88 -10.58
N TYR A 42 6.05 -9.88 -10.02
CA TYR A 42 7.51 -9.86 -9.83
C TYR A 42 7.81 -9.75 -8.33
N ARG A 43 8.40 -8.64 -7.86
CA ARG A 43 8.66 -8.41 -6.42
C ARG A 43 7.36 -8.18 -5.62
N HIS A 44 6.54 -7.24 -6.06
CA HIS A 44 5.21 -6.94 -5.48
C HIS A 44 4.10 -7.45 -6.40
N THR A 45 2.96 -7.82 -5.83
CA THR A 45 1.78 -8.25 -6.61
C THR A 45 1.14 -7.05 -7.31
N PRO A 46 0.49 -7.25 -8.47
CA PRO A 46 -0.30 -6.21 -9.11
C PRO A 46 -1.36 -5.64 -8.15
N GLN A 47 -2.03 -6.50 -7.39
CA GLN A 47 -3.06 -6.11 -6.42
C GLN A 47 -2.46 -5.28 -5.28
N GLY A 48 -1.29 -5.66 -4.78
CA GLY A 48 -0.58 -4.90 -3.75
C GLY A 48 -0.23 -3.48 -4.21
N LYS A 49 0.09 -3.30 -5.49
CA LYS A 49 0.32 -1.96 -6.07
C LYS A 49 -0.97 -1.16 -6.29
N VAL A 50 -2.09 -1.81 -6.56
CA VAL A 50 -3.41 -1.15 -6.59
C VAL A 50 -3.78 -0.69 -5.18
N LEU A 51 -3.53 -1.53 -4.18
CA LEU A 51 -3.70 -1.16 -2.78
C LEU A 51 -2.79 0.02 -2.41
N GLU A 52 -1.51 -0.02 -2.79
CA GLU A 52 -0.57 1.08 -2.59
C GLU A 52 -1.05 2.39 -3.22
N PHE A 53 -1.63 2.32 -4.41
CA PHE A 53 -2.23 3.49 -5.05
C PHE A 53 -3.42 4.05 -4.25
N LEU A 54 -4.27 3.18 -3.70
CA LEU A 54 -5.33 3.61 -2.77
C LEU A 54 -4.74 4.30 -1.53
N VAL A 55 -3.70 3.73 -0.93
CA VAL A 55 -3.01 4.33 0.22
C VAL A 55 -2.44 5.70 -0.13
N ALA A 56 -1.85 5.86 -1.32
CA ALA A 56 -1.34 7.14 -1.80
C ALA A 56 -2.44 8.19 -1.98
N ILE A 57 -3.61 7.80 -2.53
CA ILE A 57 -4.79 8.69 -2.65
C ILE A 57 -5.26 9.12 -1.26
N LEU A 58 -5.39 8.18 -0.32
CA LEU A 58 -5.78 8.47 1.06
C LEU A 58 -4.76 9.37 1.76
N GLY A 59 -3.46 9.19 1.46
CA GLY A 59 -2.37 10.03 1.97
C GLY A 59 -2.36 11.44 1.40
N GLY A 60 -3.23 11.75 0.43
CA GLY A 60 -3.30 13.06 -0.19
C GLY A 60 -2.09 13.38 -1.09
N LEU A 61 -1.39 12.35 -1.58
CA LEU A 61 -0.25 12.53 -2.49
C LEU A 61 -0.74 13.12 -3.82
N LYS A 62 -0.09 14.19 -4.28
CA LYS A 62 -0.47 14.90 -5.51
C LYS A 62 0.04 14.16 -6.75
N HIS A 63 1.22 13.56 -6.66
CA HIS A 63 1.86 12.87 -7.76
C HIS A 63 2.22 11.45 -7.34
N LEU A 64 2.10 10.49 -8.27
CA LEU A 64 2.53 9.11 -8.02
C LEU A 64 3.99 9.03 -7.58
N GLN A 65 4.85 9.90 -8.13
CA GLN A 65 6.27 10.00 -7.79
C GLN A 65 6.51 10.26 -6.31
N ASP A 66 5.58 10.95 -5.63
CA ASP A 66 5.68 11.29 -4.22
C ASP A 66 5.68 10.05 -3.32
N ILE A 67 5.20 8.90 -3.82
CA ILE A 67 5.25 7.61 -3.12
C ILE A 67 6.71 7.25 -2.74
N SER A 68 7.65 7.47 -3.65
CA SER A 68 9.05 7.08 -3.50
C SER A 68 10.02 8.27 -3.40
N LEU A 69 9.63 9.45 -3.90
CA LEU A 69 10.51 10.62 -4.06
C LEU A 69 10.18 11.79 -3.12
N SER A 70 9.23 11.64 -2.19
CA SER A 70 8.93 12.68 -1.20
C SER A 70 10.15 13.04 -0.35
N VAL A 71 10.38 14.34 -0.16
CA VAL A 71 11.59 14.88 0.49
C VAL A 71 11.74 14.46 1.96
N HIS A 72 10.65 14.38 2.71
CA HIS A 72 10.71 14.18 4.16
C HIS A 72 10.49 12.73 4.61
N HIS A 73 9.46 12.06 4.09
CA HIS A 73 9.18 10.66 4.43
C HIS A 73 8.38 10.00 3.31
N PRO A 74 9.03 9.31 2.35
CA PRO A 74 8.33 8.58 1.30
C PRO A 74 7.41 7.50 1.88
N LEU A 75 6.22 7.36 1.31
CA LEU A 75 5.25 6.34 1.71
C LEU A 75 5.83 4.93 1.57
N ASP A 76 6.62 4.69 0.52
CA ASP A 76 7.20 3.37 0.27
C ASP A 76 8.29 2.94 1.28
N LYS A 77 8.69 3.85 2.18
CA LYS A 77 9.64 3.62 3.27
C LYS A 77 8.97 3.57 4.65
N ASP A 78 7.65 3.64 4.74
CA ASP A 78 6.93 3.59 6.01
C ASP A 78 6.47 2.16 6.36
N PRO A 79 7.20 1.46 7.27
CA PRO A 79 6.87 0.08 7.63
C PRO A 79 5.59 -0.03 8.46
N ALA A 80 5.23 0.99 9.23
CA ALA A 80 4.01 0.98 10.04
C ALA A 80 2.77 1.01 9.15
N VAL A 81 2.82 1.81 8.09
CA VAL A 81 1.76 1.83 7.07
C VAL A 81 1.74 0.49 6.32
N ALA A 82 2.88 -0.07 5.90
CA ALA A 82 2.90 -1.38 5.24
C ALA A 82 2.23 -2.47 6.09
N GLN A 83 2.59 -2.52 7.38
CA GLN A 83 2.05 -3.48 8.32
C GLN A 83 0.54 -3.32 8.52
N ALA A 84 0.05 -2.10 8.73
CA ALA A 84 -1.36 -1.83 8.93
C ALA A 84 -2.22 -2.20 7.70
N TRP A 85 -1.63 -2.16 6.51
CA TRP A 85 -2.28 -2.53 5.25
C TRP A 85 -1.99 -3.97 4.81
N GLY A 86 -1.42 -4.79 5.70
CA GLY A 86 -1.16 -6.21 5.45
C GLY A 86 -0.16 -6.46 4.31
N GLN A 87 0.69 -5.49 4.00
CA GLN A 87 1.70 -5.61 2.95
C GLN A 87 3.08 -5.91 3.55
N PRO A 88 3.91 -6.74 2.90
CA PRO A 88 5.30 -6.96 3.30
C PRO A 88 6.20 -5.74 3.04
N GLY A 89 5.67 -4.73 2.33
CA GLY A 89 6.36 -3.54 1.89
C GLY A 89 5.77 -3.01 0.58
N TRP A 90 6.15 -1.80 0.23
CA TRP A 90 5.60 -1.06 -0.92
C TRP A 90 6.52 -1.15 -2.14
N ALA A 91 5.93 -1.02 -3.33
CA ALA A 91 6.66 -0.95 -4.57
C ALA A 91 7.27 0.44 -4.78
N ASP A 92 8.15 0.56 -5.77
CA ASP A 92 8.54 1.86 -6.29
C ASP A 92 7.39 2.47 -7.12
N TYR A 93 7.27 3.80 -7.12
CA TYR A 93 6.22 4.52 -7.86
C TYR A 93 6.13 4.12 -9.34
N SER A 94 7.26 3.79 -9.99
CA SER A 94 7.27 3.35 -11.39
C SER A 94 6.63 1.96 -11.56
N GLY A 95 6.74 1.12 -10.52
CA GLY A 95 6.07 -0.16 -10.41
C GLY A 95 4.56 0.00 -10.33
N VAL A 96 4.09 0.96 -9.52
CA VAL A 96 2.67 1.33 -9.38
C VAL A 96 2.14 1.90 -10.69
N SER A 97 2.80 2.92 -11.23
CA SER A 97 2.42 3.59 -12.49
C SER A 97 2.27 2.60 -13.65
N ARG A 98 3.23 1.67 -13.82
CA ARG A 98 3.17 0.65 -14.89
C ARG A 98 2.05 -0.37 -14.69
N THR A 99 1.69 -0.67 -13.44
CA THR A 99 0.55 -1.52 -13.15
C THR A 99 -0.75 -0.80 -13.50
N LEU A 100 -0.91 0.45 -13.07
CA LEU A 100 -2.12 1.24 -13.37
C LEU A 100 -2.33 1.46 -14.87
N SER A 101 -1.28 1.77 -15.63
CA SER A 101 -1.38 2.00 -17.08
C SER A 101 -1.75 0.77 -17.90
N ARG A 102 -1.73 -0.42 -17.29
CA ARG A 102 -2.09 -1.70 -17.91
C ARG A 102 -3.39 -2.28 -17.38
N LEU A 103 -4.07 -1.59 -16.45
CA LEU A 103 -5.40 -2.01 -16.01
C LEU A 103 -6.42 -1.77 -17.13
N SER A 104 -7.39 -2.68 -17.25
CA SER A 104 -8.52 -2.52 -18.16
C SER A 104 -9.84 -2.84 -17.45
N TRP A 105 -10.94 -2.41 -18.06
CA TRP A 105 -12.28 -2.73 -17.56
C TRP A 105 -12.59 -4.24 -17.55
N ASP A 106 -11.84 -5.05 -18.31
CA ASP A 106 -11.99 -6.51 -18.32
C ASP A 106 -11.61 -7.16 -16.98
N GLU A 107 -10.87 -6.45 -16.14
CA GLU A 107 -10.45 -6.92 -14.80
C GLU A 107 -11.43 -6.52 -13.69
N ALA A 108 -12.44 -5.68 -14.01
CA ALA A 108 -13.43 -5.16 -13.06
C ALA A 108 -14.82 -5.82 -13.14
N GLN A 109 -14.97 -6.86 -13.98
CA GLN A 109 -16.17 -7.69 -14.10
C GLN A 109 -16.19 -8.77 -13.02
#